data_AF-A0A6P8SVZ9-F1
#
_entry.id   AF-A0A6P8SVZ9-F1
#
_cell.length_a   1.000
_cell.length_b   1.000
_cell.length_c   1.000
_cell.angle_alpha   90.00
_cell.angle_beta   90.00
_cell.angle_gamma   90.00
#
_symmetry.space_group_name_H-M   'P 1'
#
loop_
_entity.id
_entity.type
_entity.pdbx_description
1 polymer ?
#
loop_
_entity_poly.entity_id
_entity_poly.type
_entity_poly.pdbx_seq_one_letter_code
_entity_poly.pdbx_strand_id
1 'polypeptide(L)'
;MLNHYTAGVILFGDRTQLTSHSLPKVNFDNYEAVLSFVLVNNNHWKLLYIHAKTSTVFLVDPAQSIKELDDSEHAAKRIQEYFRMRRTRHSITDWVDVKWKGGVMGHPLQTDGCSCGVVVVKMAKAVMESFPLIPNVNFECSKKYMKRERRELALEILEASVFDEHTYCAMCAALRPPGSGSPITDWVQCDDCERWYHAQCLAMDSRDIKKAETGYWNCPLCK
;
A
#
# COMPACT_ATOMS: atom_id res chain seq x y z
N MET A 1 -11.35 2.85 -4.02
CA MET A 1 -9.95 3.21 -3.66
C MET A 1 -9.12 3.13 -4.91
N LEU A 2 -8.42 4.21 -5.28
CA LEU A 2 -7.54 4.25 -6.45
C LEU A 2 -6.21 3.61 -6.05
N ASN A 3 -6.10 2.28 -6.22
CA ASN A 3 -4.89 1.55 -5.86
C ASN A 3 -3.79 1.71 -6.94
N HIS A 4 -2.58 1.21 -6.64
CA HIS A 4 -1.44 1.39 -7.54
C HIS A 4 -1.64 0.82 -8.95
N TYR A 5 -2.34 -0.31 -9.06
CA TYR A 5 -2.64 -0.93 -10.34
C TYR A 5 -3.61 -0.08 -11.16
N THR A 6 -4.69 0.38 -10.53
CA THR A 6 -5.68 1.27 -11.15
C THR A 6 -5.04 2.58 -11.59
N ALA A 7 -4.18 3.18 -10.75
CA ALA A 7 -3.42 4.38 -11.10
C ALA A 7 -2.50 4.14 -12.30
N GLY A 8 -1.76 3.02 -12.30
CA GLY A 8 -0.90 2.63 -13.41
C GLY A 8 -1.67 2.46 -14.72
N VAL A 9 -2.83 1.80 -14.69
CA VAL A 9 -3.71 1.66 -15.86
C VAL A 9 -4.22 3.02 -16.34
N ILE A 10 -4.60 3.91 -15.42
CA ILE A 10 -5.06 5.26 -15.79
C ILE A 10 -3.95 6.04 -16.50
N LEU A 11 -2.74 6.03 -15.95
CA LEU A 11 -1.63 6.81 -16.50
C LEU A 11 -1.04 6.18 -17.76
N PHE A 12 -0.90 4.86 -17.85
CA PHE A 12 -0.10 4.20 -18.89
C PHE A 12 -0.84 3.14 -19.70
N GLY A 13 -2.03 2.72 -19.27
CA GLY A 13 -2.79 1.67 -19.93
C GLY A 13 -3.44 2.13 -21.24
N ASP A 14 -3.73 1.17 -22.12
CA ASP A 14 -4.48 1.45 -23.33
C ASP A 14 -5.97 1.74 -23.05
N ARG A 15 -6.72 2.13 -24.08
CA ARG A 15 -8.15 2.46 -23.95
C ARG A 15 -8.99 1.27 -23.47
N THR A 16 -8.66 0.04 -23.86
CA THR A 16 -9.42 -1.15 -23.44
C THR A 16 -9.21 -1.42 -21.94
N GLN A 17 -7.97 -1.34 -21.47
CA GLN A 17 -7.62 -1.48 -20.05
C GLN A 17 -8.23 -0.37 -19.20
N LEU A 18 -8.23 0.86 -19.70
CA LEU A 18 -8.80 2.02 -19.00
C LEU A 18 -10.30 1.82 -18.69
N THR A 19 -11.03 1.20 -19.62
CA THR A 19 -12.47 1.01 -19.46
C THR A 19 -12.82 0.03 -18.33
N SER A 20 -12.06 -1.05 -18.14
CA SER A 20 -12.29 -1.98 -17.01
C SER A 20 -11.97 -1.36 -15.64
N HIS A 21 -11.28 -0.23 -15.62
CA HIS A 21 -10.86 0.51 -14.42
C HIS A 21 -11.60 1.85 -14.26
N SER A 22 -12.81 1.94 -14.81
CA SER A 22 -13.59 3.19 -14.84
C SER A 22 -14.15 3.62 -13.49
N LEU A 23 -14.09 2.80 -12.44
CA LEU A 23 -14.62 3.07 -11.10
C LEU A 23 -16.07 3.65 -11.11
N PRO A 24 -17.05 2.95 -11.71
CA PRO A 24 -18.38 3.52 -12.00
C PRO A 24 -19.22 3.84 -10.76
N LYS A 25 -18.85 3.30 -9.58
CA LYS A 25 -19.54 3.53 -8.30
C LYS A 25 -18.93 4.67 -7.47
N VAL A 26 -17.88 5.32 -7.97
CA VAL A 26 -17.21 6.43 -7.29
C VAL A 26 -17.65 7.73 -7.94
N ASN A 27 -18.00 8.75 -7.15
CA ASN A 27 -18.15 10.13 -7.62
C ASN A 27 -16.98 10.95 -7.09
N PHE A 28 -16.11 11.43 -7.98
CA PHE A 28 -14.93 12.20 -7.63
C PHE A 28 -15.24 13.63 -7.14
N ASP A 29 -16.42 14.18 -7.45
CA ASP A 29 -16.85 15.48 -6.91
C ASP A 29 -17.05 15.46 -5.38
N ASN A 30 -17.14 14.27 -4.77
CA ASN A 30 -17.19 14.09 -3.31
C ASN A 30 -15.83 14.21 -2.63
N TYR A 31 -14.75 14.39 -3.40
CA TYR A 31 -13.38 14.44 -2.89
C TYR A 31 -12.74 15.76 -3.30
N GLU A 32 -11.77 16.22 -2.52
CA GLU A 32 -10.96 17.41 -2.85
C GLU A 32 -9.58 17.02 -3.42
N ALA A 33 -9.17 15.77 -3.20
CA ALA A 33 -7.92 15.23 -3.71
C ALA A 33 -7.97 13.70 -3.83
N VAL A 34 -7.04 13.16 -4.62
CA VAL A 34 -6.75 11.73 -4.71
C VAL A 34 -5.27 11.52 -4.49
N LEU A 35 -4.92 10.57 -3.62
CA LEU A 35 -3.57 10.12 -3.38
C LEU A 35 -3.45 8.65 -3.79
N SER A 36 -2.45 8.33 -4.59
CA SER A 36 -2.15 6.96 -5.00
C SER A 36 -0.66 6.80 -5.29
N PHE A 37 -0.24 5.56 -5.54
CA PHE A 37 1.10 5.20 -5.96
C PHE A 37 1.07 4.66 -7.38
N VAL A 38 2.21 4.67 -8.06
CA VAL A 38 2.36 4.12 -9.41
C VAL A 38 3.66 3.36 -9.49
N LEU A 39 3.61 2.13 -10.00
CA LEU A 39 4.79 1.29 -10.22
C LEU A 39 5.21 1.38 -11.69
N VAL A 40 6.29 2.09 -11.95
CA VAL A 40 6.88 2.27 -13.29
C VAL A 40 7.88 1.15 -13.55
N ASN A 41 7.85 0.58 -14.76
CA ASN A 41 8.75 -0.49 -15.21
C ASN A 41 8.85 -1.70 -14.25
N ASN A 42 7.78 -1.94 -13.47
CA ASN A 42 7.70 -2.99 -12.47
C ASN A 42 8.79 -2.94 -11.37
N ASN A 43 9.44 -1.80 -11.15
CA ASN A 43 10.54 -1.69 -10.17
C ASN A 43 10.70 -0.33 -9.50
N HIS A 44 10.04 0.73 -9.99
CA HIS A 44 10.23 2.09 -9.48
C HIS A 44 8.91 2.72 -9.06
N TRP A 45 8.83 3.12 -7.79
CA TRP A 45 7.64 3.73 -7.22
C TRP A 45 7.64 5.25 -7.39
N LYS A 46 6.53 5.78 -7.90
CA LYS A 46 6.20 7.21 -7.92
C LYS A 46 4.93 7.48 -7.10
N LEU A 47 4.80 8.69 -6.57
CA LEU A 47 3.57 9.15 -5.92
C LEU A 47 2.70 9.91 -6.92
N LEU A 48 1.44 9.51 -7.05
CA LEU A 48 0.42 10.25 -7.79
C LEU A 48 -0.44 11.04 -6.80
N TYR A 49 -0.43 12.35 -6.92
CA TYR A 49 -1.29 13.24 -6.15
C TYR A 49 -2.11 14.13 -7.10
N ILE A 50 -3.43 14.02 -7.03
CA ILE A 50 -4.38 14.81 -7.82
C ILE A 50 -5.04 15.77 -6.84
N HIS A 51 -4.82 17.08 -7.01
CA HIS A 51 -5.35 18.10 -6.12
C HIS A 51 -6.40 18.94 -6.85
N ALA A 52 -7.67 18.69 -6.56
CA ALA A 52 -8.79 19.24 -7.34
C ALA A 52 -8.89 20.77 -7.23
N LYS A 53 -8.65 21.30 -6.03
CA LYS A 53 -8.71 22.75 -5.74
C LYS A 53 -7.78 23.59 -6.62
N THR A 54 -6.59 23.07 -6.95
CA THR A 54 -5.65 23.77 -7.84
C THR A 54 -5.67 23.23 -9.27
N SER A 55 -6.51 22.22 -9.53
CA SER A 55 -6.57 21.47 -10.79
C SER A 55 -5.19 20.92 -11.21
N THR A 56 -4.38 20.50 -10.23
CA THR A 56 -2.98 20.08 -10.46
C THR A 56 -2.84 18.58 -10.23
N VAL A 57 -2.13 17.91 -11.14
CA VAL A 57 -1.67 16.53 -10.99
C VAL A 57 -0.15 16.56 -10.79
N PHE A 58 0.31 15.87 -9.75
CA PHE A 58 1.71 15.67 -9.43
C PHE A 58 2.04 14.19 -9.58
N LEU A 59 3.03 13.87 -10.41
CA LEU A 59 3.62 12.54 -10.50
C LEU A 59 5.05 12.60 -9.96
N VAL A 60 5.16 12.55 -8.64
CA VAL A 60 6.37 12.83 -7.88
C VAL A 60 7.31 11.64 -7.98
N ASP A 61 8.53 11.91 -8.45
CA ASP A 61 9.57 10.91 -8.64
C ASP A 61 10.60 11.02 -7.52
N PRO A 62 10.73 10.03 -6.63
CA PRO A 62 11.76 10.08 -5.59
C PRO A 62 13.18 10.04 -6.19
N ALA A 63 13.37 9.59 -7.44
CA ALA A 63 14.65 9.67 -8.13
C ALA A 63 14.89 11.07 -8.71
N GLN A 64 16.16 11.43 -8.88
CA GLN A 64 16.52 12.67 -9.57
C GLN A 64 16.07 12.61 -11.04
N SER A 65 14.92 13.22 -11.36
CA SER A 65 14.37 13.29 -12.71
C SER A 65 14.22 14.75 -13.14
N ILE A 66 14.91 15.12 -14.22
CA ILE A 66 14.68 16.41 -14.90
C ILE A 66 13.32 16.47 -15.61
N LYS A 67 12.61 15.34 -15.68
CA LYS A 67 11.34 15.19 -16.42
C LYS A 67 10.11 15.20 -15.52
N GLU A 68 10.24 15.47 -14.23
CA GLU A 68 9.08 15.38 -13.31
C GLU A 68 7.90 16.27 -13.74
N LEU A 69 8.20 17.48 -14.25
CA LEU A 69 7.15 18.35 -14.78
C LEU A 69 6.49 17.74 -16.02
N ASP A 70 7.27 17.26 -17.00
CA ASP A 70 6.76 16.62 -18.22
C ASP A 70 5.92 15.37 -17.90
N ASP A 71 6.39 14.55 -16.94
CA ASP A 71 5.71 13.37 -16.44
C ASP A 71 4.36 13.75 -15.79
N SER A 72 4.34 14.82 -15.00
CA SER A 72 3.14 15.34 -14.36
C SER A 72 2.16 15.96 -15.37
N GLU A 73 2.65 16.64 -16.40
CA GLU A 73 1.83 17.16 -17.49
C GLU A 73 1.22 16.03 -18.34
N HIS A 74 2.01 14.99 -18.60
CA HIS A 74 1.50 13.78 -19.24
C HIS A 74 0.41 13.13 -18.38
N ALA A 75 0.67 12.97 -17.07
CA ALA A 75 -0.31 12.43 -16.14
C ALA A 75 -1.60 13.27 -16.12
N ALA A 76 -1.52 14.59 -16.10
CA ALA A 76 -2.69 15.47 -16.18
C ALA A 76 -3.54 15.23 -17.45
N LYS A 77 -2.90 15.07 -18.62
CA LYS A 77 -3.59 14.72 -19.87
C LYS A 77 -4.31 13.37 -19.77
N ARG A 78 -3.65 12.37 -19.17
CA ARG A 78 -4.21 11.02 -18.98
C ARG A 78 -5.38 11.01 -18.01
N ILE A 79 -5.30 11.78 -16.92
CA ILE A 79 -6.42 12.00 -15.99
C ILE A 79 -7.61 12.67 -16.69
N GLN A 80 -7.36 13.69 -17.52
CA GLN A 80 -8.40 14.32 -18.32
C GLN A 80 -9.10 13.33 -19.27
N GLU A 81 -8.34 12.46 -19.95
CA GLU A 81 -8.87 11.40 -20.81
C GLU A 81 -9.70 10.39 -20.04
N TYR A 82 -9.27 10.02 -18.84
CA TYR A 82 -9.99 9.12 -17.94
C TYR A 82 -11.38 9.64 -17.57
N PHE A 83 -11.49 10.90 -17.15
CA PHE A 83 -12.78 11.51 -16.82
C PHE A 83 -13.68 11.63 -18.06
N ARG A 84 -13.13 12.01 -19.22
CA ARG A 84 -13.89 12.02 -20.48
C ARG A 84 -14.42 10.63 -20.84
N MET A 85 -13.63 9.57 -20.63
CA MET A 85 -14.07 8.19 -20.84
C MET A 85 -15.22 7.83 -19.89
N ARG A 86 -15.13 8.20 -18.60
CA ARG A 86 -16.21 7.98 -17.62
C ARG A 86 -17.51 8.65 -18.05
N ARG A 87 -17.46 9.87 -18.58
CA ARG A 87 -18.63 10.56 -19.17
C ARG A 87 -19.21 9.79 -20.34
N THR A 88 -18.39 9.43 -21.32
CA THR A 88 -18.88 8.75 -22.53
C THR A 88 -19.46 7.38 -22.22
N ARG A 89 -18.88 6.63 -21.28
CA ARG A 89 -19.26 5.23 -21.02
C ARG A 89 -20.35 5.08 -19.96
N HIS A 90 -20.38 5.95 -18.97
CA HIS A 90 -21.22 5.81 -17.78
C HIS A 90 -22.10 7.03 -17.51
N SER A 91 -22.04 8.07 -18.36
CA SER A 91 -22.73 9.35 -18.14
C SER A 91 -22.34 10.03 -16.81
N ILE A 92 -21.15 9.71 -16.28
CA ILE A 92 -20.61 10.32 -15.06
C ILE A 92 -19.80 11.57 -15.45
N THR A 93 -20.16 12.72 -14.91
CA THR A 93 -19.59 14.03 -15.30
C THR A 93 -18.58 14.60 -14.30
N ASP A 94 -18.18 13.82 -13.31
CA ASP A 94 -17.27 14.23 -12.25
C ASP A 94 -15.90 14.66 -12.78
N TRP A 95 -15.46 15.84 -12.40
CA TRP A 95 -14.18 16.44 -12.82
C TRP A 95 -13.90 16.49 -14.33
N VAL A 96 -14.90 16.26 -15.19
CA VAL A 96 -14.69 16.17 -16.65
C VAL A 96 -14.29 17.51 -17.26
N ASP A 97 -14.83 18.61 -16.73
CA ASP A 97 -14.59 19.95 -17.25
C ASP A 97 -13.46 20.69 -16.50
N VAL A 98 -12.83 20.03 -15.52
CA VAL A 98 -11.66 20.54 -14.81
C VAL A 98 -10.47 20.56 -15.78
N LYS A 99 -9.81 21.72 -15.90
CA LYS A 99 -8.61 21.87 -16.74
C LYS A 99 -7.37 21.44 -15.96
N TRP A 100 -7.10 20.14 -15.99
CA TRP A 100 -5.95 19.55 -15.30
C TRP A 100 -4.61 20.03 -15.89
N LYS A 101 -3.66 20.36 -15.02
CA LYS A 101 -2.27 20.70 -15.37
C LYS A 101 -1.27 19.88 -14.55
N GLY A 102 -0.07 19.70 -15.08
CA GLY A 102 1.04 19.13 -14.33
C GLY A 102 1.61 20.12 -13.32
N GLY A 103 2.24 19.61 -12.26
CA GLY A 103 2.99 20.42 -11.31
C GLY A 103 4.17 19.65 -10.71
N VAL A 104 5.07 20.38 -10.06
CA VAL A 104 6.22 19.84 -9.32
C VAL A 104 6.00 20.14 -7.84
N MET A 105 6.37 19.21 -6.98
CA MET A 105 6.34 19.39 -5.53
C MET A 105 7.77 19.38 -4.99
N GLY A 106 8.09 20.25 -4.03
CA GLY A 106 9.39 20.19 -3.37
C GLY A 106 9.50 18.94 -2.50
N HIS A 107 10.54 18.14 -2.68
CA HIS A 107 10.74 16.92 -1.90
C HIS A 107 12.21 16.47 -1.88
N PRO A 108 12.64 15.66 -0.90
CA PRO A 108 13.99 15.09 -0.90
C PRO A 108 14.14 14.02 -1.99
N LEU A 109 15.35 13.88 -2.50
CA LEU A 109 15.70 12.85 -3.50
C LEU A 109 16.24 11.60 -2.80
N GLN A 110 15.87 10.42 -3.30
CA GLN A 110 16.48 9.17 -2.88
C GLN A 110 17.93 9.12 -3.36
N THR A 111 18.80 8.50 -2.54
CA THR A 111 20.23 8.35 -2.86
C THR A 111 20.63 6.89 -3.12
N ASP A 112 19.65 5.98 -3.18
CA ASP A 112 19.85 4.55 -3.45
C ASP A 112 18.84 4.05 -4.50
N GLY A 113 19.02 2.80 -4.95
CA GLY A 113 18.17 2.19 -5.99
C GLY A 113 17.00 1.36 -5.47
N CYS A 114 16.70 1.36 -4.17
CA CYS A 114 15.70 0.46 -3.59
C CYS A 114 14.74 1.12 -2.59
N SER A 115 14.96 2.38 -2.23
CA SER A 115 14.17 3.10 -1.23
C SER A 115 13.01 3.90 -1.78
N CYS A 116 12.77 3.91 -3.10
CA CYS A 116 11.66 4.63 -3.73
C CYS A 116 10.31 4.33 -3.06
N GLY A 117 10.03 3.06 -2.74
CA GLY A 117 8.80 2.67 -2.04
C GLY A 117 8.63 3.30 -0.66
N VAL A 118 9.71 3.39 0.14
CA VAL A 118 9.67 4.00 1.48
C VAL A 118 9.53 5.51 1.35
N VAL A 119 10.28 6.10 0.42
CA VAL A 119 10.29 7.53 0.17
C VAL A 119 8.90 8.02 -0.26
N VAL A 120 8.22 7.33 -1.19
CA VAL A 120 6.85 7.72 -1.61
C VAL A 120 5.83 7.57 -0.48
N VAL A 121 5.99 6.60 0.42
CA VAL A 121 5.12 6.46 1.61
C VAL A 121 5.32 7.64 2.57
N LYS A 122 6.56 8.07 2.79
CA LYS A 122 6.83 9.26 3.61
C LYS A 122 6.31 10.55 2.96
N MET A 123 6.43 10.70 1.63
CA MET A 123 5.82 11.81 0.89
C MET A 123 4.29 11.79 1.02
N ALA A 124 3.66 10.62 0.88
CA ALA A 124 2.23 10.44 1.06
C ALA A 124 1.77 10.90 2.45
N LYS A 125 2.49 10.48 3.50
CA LYS A 125 2.24 10.92 4.88
C LYS A 125 2.29 12.45 5.00
N ALA A 126 3.34 13.09 4.48
CA ALA A 126 3.48 14.55 4.53
C ALA A 126 2.35 15.29 3.78
N VAL A 127 1.92 14.75 2.61
CA VAL A 127 0.77 15.28 1.87
C VAL A 127 -0.52 15.18 2.67
N MET A 128 -0.77 14.03 3.31
CA MET A 128 -1.96 13.82 4.13
C MET A 128 -1.97 14.73 5.37
N GLU A 129 -0.84 14.90 6.05
CA GLU A 129 -0.70 15.76 7.23
C GLU A 129 -0.84 17.25 6.90
N SER A 130 -0.50 17.65 5.67
CA SER A 130 -0.57 19.06 5.23
C SER A 130 -1.86 19.41 4.51
N PHE A 131 -2.70 18.43 4.18
CA PHE A 131 -3.93 18.63 3.42
C PHE A 131 -4.84 19.66 4.14
N PRO A 132 -5.39 20.69 3.45
CA PRO A 132 -5.49 20.86 1.98
C PRO A 132 -4.36 21.65 1.31
N LEU A 133 -3.23 21.87 1.98
CA LEU A 133 -2.07 22.55 1.40
C LEU A 133 -1.20 21.54 0.64
N ILE A 134 -0.44 22.06 -0.34
CA ILE A 134 0.61 21.30 -1.02
C ILE A 134 1.91 21.54 -0.26
N PRO A 135 2.50 20.52 0.41
CA PRO A 135 3.69 20.72 1.22
C PRO A 135 4.96 20.91 0.38
N ASN A 136 5.96 21.53 0.98
CA ASN A 136 7.36 21.32 0.61
C ASN A 136 7.91 20.24 1.52
N VAL A 137 8.00 19.01 1.02
CA VAL A 137 8.32 17.81 1.81
C VAL A 137 9.80 17.83 2.19
N ASN A 138 10.09 17.50 3.45
CA ASN A 138 11.46 17.42 3.94
C ASN A 138 11.64 16.26 4.91
N PHE A 139 12.59 15.36 4.60
CA PHE A 139 13.08 14.31 5.48
C PHE A 139 14.42 13.80 4.97
N GLU A 140 15.18 13.10 5.82
CA GLU A 140 16.47 12.53 5.47
C GLU A 140 16.32 11.30 4.54
N CYS A 141 17.19 11.15 3.54
CA CYS A 141 17.19 10.01 2.62
C CYS A 141 18.41 9.08 2.78
N SER A 142 19.15 9.19 3.89
CA SER A 142 20.33 8.35 4.10
C SER A 142 19.95 6.88 4.25
N LYS A 143 20.87 5.98 3.89
CA LYS A 143 20.67 4.53 4.02
C LYS A 143 20.31 4.10 5.45
N LYS A 144 20.92 4.73 6.46
CA LYS A 144 20.65 4.43 7.88
C LYS A 144 19.22 4.85 8.24
N TYR A 145 18.81 6.04 7.80
CA TYR A 145 17.47 6.54 8.02
C TYR A 145 16.42 5.66 7.31
N MET A 146 16.59 5.38 6.02
CA MET A 146 15.67 4.50 5.25
C MET A 146 15.56 3.09 5.84
N LYS A 147 16.63 2.52 6.38
CA LYS A 147 16.58 1.23 7.09
C LYS A 147 15.72 1.31 8.34
N ARG A 148 15.84 2.39 9.12
CA ARG A 148 15.01 2.62 10.31
C ARG A 148 13.54 2.77 9.93
N GLU A 149 13.24 3.60 8.93
CA GLU A 149 11.88 3.85 8.45
C GLU A 149 11.19 2.57 7.96
N ARG A 150 11.90 1.69 7.24
CA ARG A 150 11.34 0.38 6.88
C ARG A 150 10.94 -0.45 8.09
N ARG A 151 11.76 -0.43 9.14
CA ARG A 151 11.47 -1.16 10.38
C ARG A 151 10.27 -0.55 11.08
N GLU A 152 10.21 0.76 11.20
CA GLU A 152 9.10 1.48 11.84
C GLU A 152 7.79 1.23 11.09
N LEU A 153 7.77 1.36 9.76
CA LEU A 153 6.60 1.03 8.94
C LEU A 153 6.14 -0.43 9.12
N ALA A 154 7.08 -1.37 9.18
CA ALA A 154 6.75 -2.77 9.41
C ALA A 154 6.12 -2.99 10.80
N LEU A 155 6.65 -2.33 11.84
CA LEU A 155 6.10 -2.39 13.19
C LEU A 155 4.70 -1.76 13.25
N GLU A 156 4.50 -0.58 12.67
CA GLU A 156 3.19 0.09 12.60
C GLU A 156 2.15 -0.80 11.91
N ILE A 157 2.51 -1.46 10.79
CA ILE A 157 1.61 -2.40 10.11
C ILE A 157 1.26 -3.58 11.00
N LEU A 158 2.26 -4.15 11.70
CA LEU A 158 2.04 -5.30 12.60
C LEU A 158 1.17 -4.92 13.80
N GLU A 159 1.39 -3.75 14.39
CA GLU A 159 0.59 -3.25 15.52
C GLU A 159 -0.85 -2.93 15.12
N ALA A 160 -1.06 -2.44 13.89
CA ALA A 160 -2.39 -2.19 13.34
C ALA A 160 -3.08 -3.46 12.82
N SER A 161 -2.35 -4.58 12.70
CA SER A 161 -2.93 -5.83 12.22
C SER A 161 -3.81 -6.46 13.30
N VAL A 162 -5.07 -6.72 12.94
CA VAL A 162 -6.00 -7.44 13.81
C VAL A 162 -5.70 -8.94 13.67
N PHE A 163 -4.73 -9.42 14.43
CA PHE A 163 -4.51 -10.86 14.60
C PHE A 163 -5.30 -11.33 15.82
N ASP A 164 -6.37 -12.08 15.59
CA ASP A 164 -7.08 -12.74 16.68
C ASP A 164 -6.29 -13.97 17.12
N GLU A 165 -5.48 -13.78 18.16
CA GLU A 165 -4.58 -14.78 18.71
C GLU A 165 -5.29 -15.96 19.37
N HIS A 166 -6.60 -15.86 19.58
CA HIS A 166 -7.44 -16.93 20.11
C HIS A 166 -8.07 -17.80 19.02
N THR A 167 -8.16 -17.32 17.77
CA THR A 167 -8.81 -18.07 16.67
C THR A 167 -7.87 -18.47 15.54
N TYR A 168 -6.72 -17.80 15.39
CA TYR A 168 -5.78 -18.10 14.32
C TYR A 168 -4.47 -18.67 14.86
N CYS A 169 -3.88 -19.59 14.09
CA CYS A 169 -2.55 -20.10 14.39
C CYS A 169 -1.50 -18.99 14.24
N ALA A 170 -0.74 -18.71 15.29
CA ALA A 170 0.28 -17.66 15.32
C ALA A 170 1.49 -17.94 14.42
N MET A 171 1.57 -19.10 13.77
CA MET A 171 2.60 -19.41 12.78
C MET A 171 2.13 -19.28 11.33
N CYS A 172 0.92 -19.74 11.00
CA CYS A 172 0.43 -19.77 9.62
C CYS A 172 -0.73 -18.79 9.34
N ALA A 173 -1.21 -18.08 10.37
CA ALA A 173 -2.35 -17.17 10.34
C ALA A 173 -3.65 -17.79 9.81
N ALA A 174 -3.75 -19.13 9.79
CA ALA A 174 -4.92 -19.85 9.34
C ALA A 174 -5.67 -20.46 10.52
N LEU A 175 -6.99 -20.52 10.39
CA LEU A 175 -7.83 -21.32 11.28
C LEU A 175 -7.60 -22.82 11.06
N ARG A 176 -7.24 -23.23 9.83
CA ARG A 176 -6.89 -24.61 9.48
C ARG A 176 -5.56 -24.62 8.75
N PRO A 177 -4.64 -25.55 9.04
CA PRO A 177 -3.33 -25.57 8.44
C PRO A 177 -3.42 -25.81 6.92
N PRO A 178 -2.59 -25.14 6.09
CA PRO A 178 -2.52 -25.41 4.66
C PRO A 178 -1.83 -26.76 4.39
N GLY A 179 -2.51 -27.63 3.63
CA GLY A 179 -2.07 -28.99 3.30
C GLY A 179 -3.24 -29.96 3.43
N SER A 180 -3.52 -30.74 2.39
CA SER A 180 -4.61 -31.72 2.33
C SER A 180 -4.37 -32.90 3.26
N GLY A 181 -4.54 -32.69 4.57
CA GLY A 181 -4.47 -33.70 5.62
C GLY A 181 -5.79 -33.79 6.41
N SER A 182 -5.95 -34.90 7.15
CA SER A 182 -7.10 -35.20 8.01
C SER A 182 -7.55 -33.98 8.84
N PRO A 183 -8.86 -33.79 9.10
CA PRO A 183 -9.43 -32.66 9.86
C PRO A 183 -8.96 -32.51 11.32
N ILE A 184 -8.01 -33.31 11.78
CA ILE A 184 -7.45 -33.25 13.12
C ILE A 184 -6.36 -32.17 13.14
N THR A 185 -6.78 -30.95 13.47
CA THR A 185 -5.88 -29.86 13.81
C THR A 185 -5.73 -29.88 15.33
N ASP A 186 -4.79 -30.66 15.85
CA ASP A 186 -4.44 -30.53 17.27
C ASP A 186 -3.82 -29.14 17.47
N TRP A 187 -4.32 -28.43 18.48
CA TRP A 187 -3.90 -27.09 18.81
C TRP A 187 -3.15 -27.10 20.14
N VAL A 188 -2.12 -26.29 20.23
CA VAL A 188 -1.37 -26.07 21.47
C VAL A 188 -1.32 -24.57 21.76
N GLN A 189 -1.55 -24.21 23.02
CA GLN A 189 -1.47 -22.83 23.50
C GLN A 189 -0.15 -22.63 24.23
N CYS A 190 0.49 -21.47 24.03
CA CYS A 190 1.66 -21.07 24.82
C CYS A 190 1.23 -20.63 26.23
N ASP A 191 1.90 -21.12 27.26
CA ASP A 191 1.60 -20.70 28.64
C ASP A 191 2.06 -19.26 28.94
N ASP A 192 3.08 -18.75 28.24
CA ASP A 192 3.61 -17.39 28.46
C ASP A 192 2.82 -16.29 27.73
N CYS A 193 2.48 -16.52 26.46
CA CYS A 193 1.87 -15.50 25.60
C CYS A 193 0.44 -15.83 25.15
N GLU A 194 -0.11 -16.95 25.61
CA GLU A 194 -1.49 -17.39 25.34
C GLU A 194 -1.85 -17.59 23.85
N ARG A 195 -0.87 -17.49 22.95
CA ARG A 195 -1.05 -17.70 21.50
C ARG A 195 -1.25 -19.16 21.16
N TRP A 196 -2.16 -19.41 20.22
CA TRP A 196 -2.46 -20.74 19.71
C TRP A 196 -1.67 -21.09 18.45
N TYR A 197 -1.28 -22.36 18.35
CA TYR A 197 -0.52 -22.90 17.22
C TYR A 197 -1.11 -24.25 16.79
N HIS A 198 -1.10 -24.53 15.49
CA HIS A 198 -1.29 -25.91 15.03
C HIS A 198 -0.06 -26.74 15.38
N ALA A 199 -0.27 -27.94 15.92
CA ALA A 199 0.81 -28.89 16.19
C ALA A 199 1.63 -29.19 14.92
N GLN A 200 0.99 -29.28 13.75
CA GLN A 200 1.67 -29.51 12.47
C GLN A 200 2.57 -28.34 12.05
N CYS A 201 2.15 -27.10 12.33
CA CYS A 201 3.00 -25.93 12.07
C CYS A 201 4.28 -25.98 12.91
N LEU A 202 4.19 -26.52 14.13
CA LEU A 202 5.33 -26.72 15.03
C LEU A 202 6.08 -28.03 14.78
N ALA A 203 5.65 -28.85 13.80
CA ALA A 203 6.14 -30.21 13.57
C ALA A 203 6.13 -31.11 14.83
N MET A 204 5.13 -30.92 15.70
CA MET A 204 4.94 -31.71 16.93
C MET A 204 4.27 -33.05 16.62
N ASP A 205 4.76 -34.12 17.26
CA ASP A 205 4.08 -35.42 17.26
C ASP A 205 3.08 -35.55 18.44
N SER A 206 2.30 -36.64 18.47
CA SER A 206 1.30 -36.85 19.54
C SER A 206 1.89 -36.93 20.95
N ARG A 207 3.18 -37.27 21.11
CA ARG A 207 3.86 -37.27 22.41
C ARG A 207 4.24 -35.86 22.81
N ASP A 208 4.68 -35.04 21.86
CA ASP A 208 5.00 -33.63 22.10
C ASP A 208 3.76 -32.86 22.52
N ILE A 209 2.62 -33.09 21.87
CA ILE A 209 1.33 -32.49 22.23
C ILE A 209 0.93 -32.89 23.65
N LYS A 210 0.95 -34.19 23.97
CA LYS A 210 0.61 -34.67 25.33
C LYS A 210 1.51 -34.07 26.41
N LYS A 211 2.79 -33.86 26.12
CA LYS A 211 3.72 -33.19 27.05
C LYS A 211 3.34 -31.72 27.24
N ALA A 212 2.94 -31.03 26.17
CA ALA A 212 2.49 -29.66 26.24
C ALA A 212 1.12 -29.51 26.93
N GLU A 213 0.23 -30.49 26.82
CA GLU A 213 -1.07 -30.48 27.52
C GLU A 213 -0.94 -30.74 29.03
N THR A 214 0.08 -31.49 29.45
CA THR A 214 0.25 -31.94 30.84
C THR A 214 1.35 -31.19 31.60
N GLY A 215 2.08 -30.31 30.93
CA GLY A 215 3.20 -29.60 31.49
C GLY A 215 3.31 -28.20 30.91
N TYR A 216 4.25 -27.43 31.46
CA TYR A 216 4.51 -26.07 30.99
C TYR A 216 5.14 -26.08 29.60
N TRP A 217 4.54 -25.36 28.65
CA TRP A 217 5.01 -25.25 27.28
C TRP A 217 5.10 -23.80 26.80
N ASN A 218 6.31 -23.45 26.33
CA ASN A 218 6.59 -22.17 25.69
C ASN A 218 6.73 -22.33 24.17
N CYS A 219 6.08 -21.44 23.43
CA CYS A 219 6.20 -21.38 21.99
C CYS A 219 7.59 -20.88 21.55
N PRO A 220 7.98 -21.07 20.28
CA PRO A 220 9.28 -20.61 19.77
C PRO A 220 9.54 -19.09 19.87
N LEU A 221 8.51 -18.28 20.12
CA LEU A 221 8.63 -16.82 20.28
C LEU A 221 8.85 -16.38 21.73
N CYS A 222 8.55 -17.26 22.70
CA CYS A 222 8.74 -17.01 24.14
C CYS A 222 9.96 -17.76 24.71
N LYS A 223 10.71 -18.47 23.86
CA LYS A 223 11.98 -19.10 24.22
C LYS A 223 13.15 -18.15 24.06
#